data_AF-A0A968XP82-F1
#
_entry.id   AF-A0A968XP82-F1
#
_cell.length_a   1.000
_cell.length_b   1.000
_cell.length_c   1.000
_cell.angle_alpha   90.00
_cell.angle_beta   90.00
_cell.angle_gamma   90.00
#
_symmetry.space_group_name_H-M   'P 1'
#
loop_
_entity.id
_entity.type
_entity.pdbx_description
1 polymer ?
#
loop_
_entity_poly.entity_id
_entity_poly.type
_entity_poly.pdbx_seq_one_letter_code
_entity_poly.pdbx_strand_id
1 'polypeptide(L)'
;MSEIDDQERQDIMQRDVLLVATAACSLLNGQSFSPLLTMGAILLKPFVAGTLLASPIVFLYLTSLFVSIITLLLAGIPAALYERYKGSHESTPMSLGIWFGATFLLTLPTFLSMGKPGI
;
A
#
# COMPACT_ATOMS: atom_id res chain seq x y z
N MET A 1 -0.60 14.31 -35.49
CA MET A 1 0.68 13.78 -34.99
C MET A 1 1.03 14.31 -33.59
N SER A 2 0.59 15.51 -33.16
CA SER A 2 0.81 16.00 -31.78
C SER A 2 -0.18 15.45 -30.74
N GLU A 3 -1.47 15.27 -31.09
CA GLU A 3 -2.49 14.83 -30.10
C GLU A 3 -2.26 13.41 -29.56
N ILE A 4 -1.68 12.51 -30.37
CA ILE A 4 -1.37 11.13 -29.94
C ILE A 4 -0.21 11.13 -28.93
N ASP A 5 0.79 12.00 -29.12
CA ASP A 5 1.92 12.18 -28.19
C ASP A 5 1.46 12.81 -26.87
N ASP A 6 0.50 13.74 -26.90
CA ASP A 6 -0.07 14.35 -25.69
C ASP A 6 -0.92 13.36 -24.86
N GLN A 7 -1.72 12.49 -25.50
CA GLN A 7 -2.50 11.46 -24.81
C GLN A 7 -1.61 10.41 -24.15
N GLU A 8 -0.59 9.91 -24.86
CA GLU A 8 0.35 8.93 -24.33
C GLU A 8 1.09 9.47 -23.09
N ARG A 9 1.52 10.73 -23.14
CA ARG A 9 2.14 11.41 -21.99
C ARG A 9 1.19 11.52 -20.80
N GLN A 10 -0.07 11.85 -21.04
CA GLN A 10 -1.06 11.92 -19.97
C GLN A 10 -1.28 10.57 -19.29
N ASP A 11 -1.36 9.48 -20.07
CA ASP A 11 -1.52 8.14 -19.54
C ASP A 11 -0.32 7.70 -18.70
N ILE A 12 0.91 7.97 -19.15
CA ILE A 12 2.13 7.71 -18.38
C ILE A 12 2.11 8.50 -17.06
N MET A 13 1.81 9.79 -17.14
CA MET A 13 1.78 10.66 -15.96
C MET A 13 0.72 10.19 -14.94
N GLN A 14 -0.47 9.80 -15.40
CA GLN A 14 -1.52 9.26 -14.53
C GLN A 14 -1.09 7.97 -13.84
N ARG A 15 -0.42 7.06 -14.56
CA ARG A 15 0.10 5.81 -14.00
C ARG A 15 1.12 6.09 -12.90
N ASP A 16 2.08 6.97 -13.15
CA ASP A 16 3.13 7.31 -12.18
C ASP A 16 2.54 7.93 -10.92
N VAL A 17 1.61 8.88 -11.07
CA VAL A 17 0.92 9.51 -9.94
C VAL A 17 0.17 8.46 -9.12
N LEU A 18 -0.56 7.55 -9.76
CA LEU A 18 -1.32 6.50 -9.07
C LEU A 18 -0.40 5.51 -8.36
N LEU A 19 0.74 5.14 -8.96
CA LEU A 19 1.73 4.27 -8.33
C LEU A 19 2.32 4.91 -7.08
N VAL A 20 2.74 6.17 -7.18
CA VAL A 20 3.29 6.92 -6.04
C VAL A 20 2.24 7.12 -4.96
N ALA A 21 1.00 7.47 -5.32
CA ALA A 21 -0.09 7.65 -4.38
C ALA A 21 -0.43 6.34 -3.65
N THR A 22 -0.42 5.21 -4.35
CA THR A 22 -0.66 3.88 -3.79
C THR A 22 0.45 3.50 -2.80
N ALA A 23 1.71 3.64 -3.20
CA ALA A 23 2.84 3.37 -2.32
C ALA A 23 2.82 4.27 -1.08
N ALA A 24 2.63 5.58 -1.24
CA ALA A 24 2.52 6.52 -0.13
C ALA A 24 1.36 6.16 0.81
N CYS A 25 0.18 5.84 0.28
CA CYS A 25 -0.99 5.46 1.08
C CYS A 25 -0.75 4.18 1.89
N SER A 26 -0.07 3.19 1.32
CA SER A 26 0.28 1.97 2.06
C SER A 26 1.28 2.21 3.20
N LEU A 27 2.23 3.14 3.02
CA LEU A 27 3.22 3.48 4.04
C LEU A 27 2.57 4.16 5.25
N LEU A 28 1.49 4.93 5.03
CA LEU A 28 0.68 5.48 6.11
C LEU A 28 0.09 4.36 6.97
N ASN A 29 -0.33 3.26 6.35
CA ASN A 29 -0.89 2.11 7.06
C ASN A 29 0.12 1.37 7.94
N GLY A 30 1.43 1.54 7.69
CA GLY A 30 2.51 1.01 8.52
C GLY A 30 2.92 1.90 9.70
N GLN A 31 2.34 3.09 9.86
CA GLN A 31 2.75 4.02 10.92
C GLN A 31 2.28 3.60 12.32
N SER A 32 2.88 4.17 13.36
CA SER A 32 2.61 3.83 14.78
C SER A 32 1.17 4.03 15.23
N PHE A 33 0.39 4.86 14.55
CA PHE A 33 -1.02 5.11 14.82
C PHE A 33 -1.96 4.11 14.11
N SER A 34 -1.43 3.20 13.31
CA SER A 34 -2.20 2.13 12.65
C SER A 34 -2.55 1.02 13.63
N PRO A 35 -3.84 0.62 13.72
CA PRO A 35 -4.25 -0.56 14.49
C PRO A 35 -3.58 -1.86 14.01
N LEU A 36 -3.17 -1.91 12.74
CA LEU A 36 -2.57 -3.09 12.13
C LEU A 36 -1.11 -3.30 12.57
N LEU A 37 -0.45 -2.28 13.14
CA LEU A 37 0.93 -2.41 13.59
C LEU A 37 1.08 -3.45 14.70
N THR A 38 0.13 -3.51 15.64
CA THR A 38 0.12 -4.51 16.71
C THR A 38 -0.06 -5.93 16.16
N MET A 39 -0.97 -6.10 15.18
CA MET A 39 -1.16 -7.39 14.52
C MET A 39 0.08 -7.82 13.74
N GLY A 40 0.68 -6.90 12.98
CA GLY A 40 1.93 -7.13 12.26
C GLY A 40 3.06 -7.53 13.20
N ALA A 41 3.18 -6.87 14.36
CA ALA A 41 4.21 -7.19 15.35
C ALA A 41 4.04 -8.61 15.90
N ILE A 42 2.81 -9.01 16.23
CA ILE A 42 2.53 -10.36 16.74
C ILE A 42 2.90 -11.42 15.70
N LEU A 43 2.54 -11.19 14.43
CA LEU A 43 2.85 -12.11 13.33
C LEU A 43 4.35 -12.19 13.03
N LEU A 44 5.06 -11.06 13.12
CA LEU A 44 6.48 -10.98 12.75
C LEU A 44 7.42 -11.42 13.88
N LYS A 45 7.01 -11.29 15.14
CA LYS A 45 7.83 -11.59 16.33
C LYS A 45 8.47 -12.99 16.32
N PRO A 46 7.79 -14.08 15.95
CA PRO A 46 8.41 -15.42 15.91
C PRO A 46 9.56 -15.52 14.91
N PHE A 47 9.53 -14.76 13.81
CA PHE A 47 10.56 -14.80 12.77
C PHE A 47 11.80 -13.98 13.16
N VAL A 48 11.65 -13.03 14.06
CA VAL A 48 12.69 -12.07 14.44
C VAL A 48 13.31 -12.41 15.80
N ALA A 49 12.62 -13.19 16.64
CA ALA A 49 13.07 -13.58 17.96
C ALA A 49 14.48 -14.22 17.93
N GLY A 50 15.39 -13.71 18.76
CA GLY A 50 16.77 -14.21 18.86
C GLY A 50 17.74 -13.65 17.80
N THR A 51 17.30 -12.76 16.91
CA THR A 51 18.15 -12.10 15.91
C THR A 51 18.52 -10.67 16.31
N LEU A 52 19.48 -10.05 15.62
CA LEU A 52 19.82 -8.62 15.79
C LEU A 52 18.64 -7.68 15.43
N LEU A 53 17.68 -8.17 14.65
CA LEU A 53 16.47 -7.44 14.26
C LEU A 53 15.46 -7.32 15.41
N ALA A 54 15.66 -8.04 16.52
CA ALA A 54 14.80 -8.00 17.70
C ALA A 54 15.00 -6.75 18.58
N SER A 55 15.96 -5.88 18.25
CA SER A 55 16.11 -4.61 18.98
C SER A 55 14.83 -3.77 18.84
N PRO A 56 14.37 -3.07 19.90
CA PRO A 56 13.04 -2.45 19.91
C PRO A 56 12.77 -1.51 18.74
N ILE A 57 13.75 -0.66 18.39
CA ILE A 57 13.63 0.32 17.32
C ILE A 57 13.61 -0.35 15.94
N VAL A 58 14.53 -1.29 15.70
CA VAL A 58 14.60 -1.99 14.42
C VAL A 58 13.34 -2.83 14.20
N PHE A 59 12.86 -3.50 15.24
CA PHE A 59 11.65 -4.30 15.17
C PHE A 59 10.41 -3.45 14.85
N LEU A 60 10.32 -2.23 15.40
CA LEU A 60 9.23 -1.29 15.08
C LEU A 60 9.23 -0.90 13.61
N TYR A 61 10.38 -0.48 13.05
CA TYR A 61 10.46 -0.10 11.64
C TYR A 61 10.28 -1.28 10.70
N LEU A 62 10.78 -2.46 11.07
CA LEU A 62 10.58 -3.67 10.30
C LEU A 62 9.10 -4.07 10.26
N THR A 63 8.40 -3.97 11.39
CA THR A 63 6.96 -4.22 11.46
C THR A 63 6.18 -3.19 10.63
N SER A 64 6.58 -1.92 10.70
CA SER A 64 6.00 -0.83 9.90
C SER A 64 6.08 -1.11 8.39
N LEU A 65 7.28 -1.49 7.93
CA LEU A 65 7.52 -1.89 6.54
C LEU A 65 6.69 -3.12 6.17
N PHE A 66 6.68 -4.14 7.04
CA PHE A 66 5.92 -5.37 6.84
C PHE A 66 4.43 -5.10 6.63
N VAL A 67 3.80 -4.30 7.51
CA VAL A 67 2.39 -3.92 7.38
C VAL A 67 2.13 -3.14 6.09
N SER A 68 3.02 -2.23 5.71
CA SER A 68 2.91 -1.46 4.47
C SER A 68 2.94 -2.37 3.23
N ILE A 69 3.88 -3.33 3.20
CA ILE A 69 4.01 -4.30 2.11
C ILE A 69 2.78 -5.22 2.04
N ILE A 70 2.33 -5.76 3.17
CA ILE A 70 1.13 -6.60 3.22
C ILE A 70 -0.09 -5.82 2.72
N THR A 71 -0.21 -4.55 3.08
CA THR A 71 -1.29 -3.67 2.57
C THR A 71 -1.24 -3.56 1.05
N LEU A 72 -0.06 -3.29 0.47
CA LEU A 72 0.12 -3.22 -0.99
C LEU A 72 -0.25 -4.54 -1.68
N LEU A 73 0.22 -5.65 -1.15
CA LEU A 73 0.00 -6.98 -1.73
C LEU A 73 -1.49 -7.34 -1.73
N LEU A 74 -2.18 -7.12 -0.60
CA LEU A 74 -3.61 -7.40 -0.49
C LEU A 74 -4.44 -6.46 -1.37
N ALA A 75 -4.10 -5.17 -1.42
CA ALA A 75 -4.77 -4.21 -2.27
C ALA A 75 -4.55 -4.47 -3.77
N GLY A 76 -3.43 -5.11 -4.15
CA GLY A 76 -3.13 -5.44 -5.54
C GLY A 76 -3.98 -6.57 -6.11
N ILE A 77 -4.57 -7.42 -5.25
CA ILE A 77 -5.42 -8.55 -5.66
C ILE A 77 -6.60 -8.10 -6.55
N PRO A 78 -7.45 -7.13 -6.14
CA PRO A 78 -8.57 -6.68 -6.98
C PRO A 78 -8.13 -6.08 -8.31
N ALA A 79 -7.01 -5.35 -8.34
CA ALA A 79 -6.46 -4.79 -9.58
C ALA A 79 -5.98 -5.88 -10.55
N ALA A 80 -5.26 -6.89 -10.03
CA ALA A 80 -4.82 -8.04 -10.81
C ALA A 80 -6.00 -8.89 -11.32
N LEU A 81 -7.07 -9.01 -10.52
CA LEU A 81 -8.30 -9.68 -10.96
C LEU A 81 -8.98 -8.91 -12.10
N TYR A 82 -9.04 -7.58 -12.02
CA TYR A 82 -9.59 -6.73 -13.08
C TYR A 82 -8.79 -6.88 -14.38
N GLU A 83 -7.46 -6.84 -14.33
CA GLU A 83 -6.59 -7.02 -15.51
C GLU A 83 -6.77 -8.40 -16.14
N ARG A 84 -6.80 -9.46 -15.32
CA ARG A 84 -7.05 -10.84 -15.77
C ARG A 84 -8.40 -10.98 -16.45
N TYR A 85 -9.44 -10.37 -15.90
CA TYR A 85 -10.78 -10.40 -16.48
C TYR A 85 -10.82 -9.69 -17.84
N LYS A 86 -10.12 -8.56 -17.99
CA LYS A 86 -10.04 -7.82 -19.25
C LYS A 86 -9.08 -8.42 -20.29
N GLY A 87 -8.23 -9.38 -19.91
CA GLY A 87 -7.17 -9.91 -20.77
C GLY A 87 -6.07 -8.90 -21.07
N SER A 88 -5.90 -7.88 -20.22
CA SER A 88 -4.85 -6.88 -20.38
C SER A 88 -3.52 -7.41 -19.82
N HIS A 89 -2.45 -7.28 -20.61
CA HIS A 89 -1.09 -7.66 -20.19
C HIS A 89 -0.32 -6.51 -19.54
N GLU A 90 -0.80 -5.28 -19.70
CA GLU A 90 -0.21 -4.09 -19.08
C GLU A 90 -1.17 -3.43 -18.11
N SER A 91 -0.60 -2.82 -17.06
CA SER A 91 -1.36 -2.05 -16.10
C SER A 91 -1.82 -0.73 -16.70
N THR A 92 -3.14 -0.55 -16.67
CA THR A 92 -3.83 0.64 -17.17
C THR A 92 -4.03 1.64 -16.04
N PRO A 93 -4.24 2.93 -16.34
CA PRO A 93 -4.64 3.91 -15.32
C PRO A 93 -5.85 3.44 -14.49
N MET A 94 -6.78 2.70 -15.12
CA MET A 94 -7.95 2.13 -14.44
C MET A 94 -7.56 1.04 -13.42
N SER A 95 -6.69 0.09 -13.78
CA SER A 95 -6.27 -0.96 -12.84
C SER A 95 -5.45 -0.40 -11.68
N LEU A 96 -4.61 0.60 -11.94
CA LEU A 96 -3.91 1.35 -10.90
C LEU A 96 -4.87 2.15 -10.02
N GLY A 97 -5.94 2.71 -10.57
CA GLY A 97 -7.00 3.37 -9.81
C GLY A 97 -7.72 2.40 -8.87
N ILE A 98 -7.99 1.17 -9.32
CA ILE A 98 -8.55 0.09 -8.49
C ILE A 98 -7.58 -0.26 -7.36
N TRP A 99 -6.29 -0.40 -7.67
CA TRP A 99 -5.26 -0.69 -6.66
C TRP A 99 -5.15 0.41 -5.61
N PHE A 100 -5.14 1.67 -6.05
CA PHE A 100 -5.16 2.83 -5.17
C PHE A 100 -6.40 2.83 -4.29
N GLY A 101 -7.59 2.66 -4.87
CA GLY A 101 -8.86 2.61 -4.14
C GLY A 101 -8.88 1.51 -3.08
N ALA A 102 -8.43 0.30 -3.43
CA ALA A 102 -8.32 -0.81 -2.49
C ALA A 102 -7.32 -0.51 -1.36
N THR A 103 -6.18 0.10 -1.69
CA THR A 103 -5.16 0.51 -0.70
C THR A 103 -5.74 1.54 0.25
N PHE A 104 -6.42 2.56 -0.27
CA PHE A 104 -7.07 3.59 0.52
C PHE A 104 -8.11 3.00 1.48
N LEU A 105 -8.94 2.06 1.00
CA LEU A 105 -9.92 1.36 1.83
C LEU A 105 -9.26 0.57 2.97
N LEU A 106 -8.16 -0.13 2.70
CA LEU A 106 -7.41 -0.86 3.74
C LEU A 106 -6.70 0.07 4.74
N THR A 107 -6.38 1.29 4.35
CA THR A 107 -5.77 2.31 5.21
C THR A 107 -6.81 3.13 6.00
N LEU A 108 -8.11 3.00 5.72
CA LEU A 108 -9.17 3.72 6.45
C LEU A 108 -9.09 3.61 7.98
N PRO A 109 -8.86 2.43 8.60
CA PRO A 109 -8.77 2.32 10.06
C PRO A 109 -7.66 3.18 10.65
N THR A 110 -6.57 3.37 9.90
CA THR A 110 -5.44 4.22 10.30
C THR A 110 -5.82 5.69 10.33
N PHE A 111 -6.56 6.16 9.33
CA PHE A 111 -7.09 7.54 9.33
C PHE A 111 -8.10 7.78 10.45
N LEU A 112 -8.97 6.80 10.71
CA LEU A 112 -9.95 6.89 11.81
C LEU A 112 -9.27 6.88 13.18
N SER A 113 -8.22 6.08 13.35
CA SER A 113 -7.41 6.04 14.57
C SER A 113 -6.68 7.37 14.82
N MET A 114 -6.10 7.95 13.78
CA MET A 114 -5.42 9.26 13.83
C MET A 114 -6.35 10.40 14.26
N GLY A 115 -7.62 10.38 13.84
CA GLY A 115 -8.61 11.40 14.19
C GLY A 115 -9.23 11.24 15.59
N LYS A 116 -8.95 10.15 16.30
CA LYS A 116 -9.50 9.93 17.64
C LYS A 116 -8.59 10.63 18.67
N PRO A 117 -9.10 11.64 19.42
CA PRO A 117 -8.32 12.22 20.51
C PRO A 117 -8.00 11.12 21.52
N GLY A 118 -6.73 11.04 21.94
CA GLY A 118 -6.29 10.12 22.99
C GLY A 118 -7.17 10.32 24.22
N ILE A 119 -7.78 9.23 24.69
CA ILE A 119 -8.46 9.17 25.98
C ILE A 119 -7.39 8.87 27.04
#